data_AF-A0A0L8GTZ0-F1
#
_entry.id   AF-A0A0L8GTZ0-F1
#
_cell.length_a   1.000
_cell.length_b   1.000
_cell.length_c   1.000
_cell.angle_alpha   90.00
_cell.angle_beta   90.00
_cell.angle_gamma   90.00
#
_symmetry.space_group_name_H-M   'P 1'
#
loop_
_entity.id
_entity.type
_entity.pdbx_description
1 polymer ?
#
loop_
_entity_poly.entity_id
_entity_poly.type
_entity_poly.pdbx_seq_one_letter_code
_entity_poly.pdbx_strand_id
1 'polypeptide(L)'
;MPENITRRQMLVHLLAKHGNPLTNLEMEGLARLTDGYSGSDLTALARDAALGPIRELSPSEVKCLDASKVRRIQMIDFLESLKKIRRSVPPESLEKYDKWNQHYGDITT
;
A
#
# COMPACT_ATOMS: atom_id res chain seq x y z
N MET A 1 14.35 -3.19 3.43
CA MET A 1 12.92 -2.92 3.18
C MET A 1 12.12 -3.16 4.46
N PRO A 2 10.97 -2.50 4.70
CA PRO A 2 10.18 -2.73 5.89
C PRO A 2 9.73 -4.19 5.97
N GLU A 3 9.85 -4.79 7.16
CA GLU A 3 9.35 -6.15 7.44
C GLU A 3 7.83 -6.23 7.36
N ASN A 4 7.28 -7.44 7.30
CA ASN A 4 5.84 -7.68 7.16
C ASN A 4 5.00 -6.91 8.22
N ILE A 5 5.41 -6.98 9.49
CA ILE A 5 4.74 -6.30 10.61
C ILE A 5 4.74 -4.78 10.40
N THR A 6 5.88 -4.22 10.01
CA THR A 6 6.03 -2.78 9.73
C THR A 6 5.15 -2.37 8.55
N ARG A 7 5.12 -3.14 7.46
CA ARG A 7 4.24 -2.86 6.31
C ARG A 7 2.78 -2.88 6.71
N ARG A 8 2.35 -3.85 7.52
CA ARG A 8 0.98 -3.90 8.05
C ARG A 8 0.67 -2.64 8.86
N GLN A 9 1.55 -2.22 9.77
CA GLN A 9 1.36 -1.00 10.56
C GLN A 9 1.25 0.25 9.69
N MET A 10 2.10 0.37 8.65
CA MET A 10 2.02 1.47 7.69
C MET A 10 0.69 1.48 6.93
N LEU A 11 0.22 0.31 6.46
CA LEU A 11 -1.06 0.19 5.79
C LEU A 11 -2.24 0.56 6.72
N VAL A 12 -2.21 0.14 7.99
CA VAL A 12 -3.21 0.56 9.00
C VAL A 12 -3.20 2.07 9.16
N HIS A 13 -2.02 2.68 9.30
CA HIS A 13 -1.90 4.12 9.45
C HIS A 13 -2.45 4.88 8.23
N LEU A 14 -2.13 4.42 7.01
CA LEU A 14 -2.62 5.01 5.76
C LEU A 14 -4.13 4.92 5.61
N LEU A 15 -4.74 3.85 6.12
CA LEU A 15 -6.18 3.59 6.06
C LEU A 15 -6.97 4.17 7.25
N ALA A 16 -6.30 4.68 8.28
CA ALA A 16 -6.95 5.24 9.46
C ALA A 16 -7.91 6.38 9.11
N LYS A 17 -7.54 7.24 8.15
CA LYS A 17 -8.40 8.33 7.63
C LYS A 17 -9.65 7.85 6.89
N HIS A 18 -9.70 6.57 6.53
CA HIS A 18 -10.82 5.91 5.87
C HIS A 18 -11.59 4.97 6.84
N GLY A 19 -11.31 5.03 8.14
CA GLY A 19 -11.98 4.22 9.15
C GLY A 19 -11.52 2.76 9.19
N ASN A 20 -10.31 2.46 8.70
CA ASN A 20 -9.75 1.10 8.67
C ASN A 20 -10.72 0.07 8.08
N PRO A 21 -11.04 0.17 6.78
CA PRO A 21 -12.17 -0.56 6.20
C PRO A 21 -11.87 -2.04 5.92
N LEU A 22 -10.62 -2.49 6.09
CA LEU A 22 -10.21 -3.88 5.89
C LEU A 22 -10.15 -4.63 7.23
N THR A 23 -10.50 -5.91 7.20
CA THR A 23 -10.36 -6.81 8.34
C THR A 23 -8.90 -7.12 8.66
N ASN A 24 -8.63 -7.59 9.88
CA ASN A 24 -7.28 -8.02 10.27
C ASN A 24 -6.69 -9.08 9.33
N LEU A 25 -7.52 -10.01 8.84
CA LEU A 25 -7.10 -11.07 7.92
C LEU A 25 -6.72 -10.50 6.55
N GLU A 26 -7.49 -9.55 6.03
CA GLU A 26 -7.18 -8.87 4.76
C GLU A 26 -5.92 -8.02 4.87
N MET A 27 -5.74 -7.30 5.99
CA MET A 27 -4.52 -6.50 6.25
C MET A 27 -3.26 -7.37 6.29
N GLU A 28 -3.38 -8.53 6.91
CA GLU A 28 -2.31 -9.53 7.00
C GLU A 28 -1.99 -10.14 5.62
N GLY A 29 -3.03 -10.43 4.82
CA GLY A 29 -2.86 -10.82 3.41
C GLY A 29 -2.19 -9.74 2.56
N LEU A 30 -2.62 -8.49 2.73
CA LEU A 30 -2.08 -7.35 1.98
C LEU A 30 -0.60 -7.11 2.31
N ALA A 31 -0.21 -7.16 3.58
CA ALA A 31 1.18 -7.02 4.01
C ALA A 31 2.12 -8.08 3.40
N ARG A 32 1.60 -9.30 3.17
CA ARG A 32 2.32 -10.36 2.43
C ARG A 32 2.41 -10.07 0.93
N LEU A 33 1.32 -9.63 0.31
CA LEU A 33 1.29 -9.29 -1.13
C LEU A 33 2.20 -8.11 -1.49
N THR A 34 2.44 -7.22 -0.54
CA THR A 34 3.32 -6.05 -0.70
C THR A 34 4.76 -6.32 -0.24
N ASP A 35 5.24 -7.56 -0.32
CA ASP A 35 6.63 -7.85 0.03
C ASP A 35 7.62 -7.12 -0.90
N GLY A 36 8.67 -6.56 -0.29
CA GLY A 36 9.64 -5.72 -0.97
C GLY A 36 9.15 -4.31 -1.35
N TYR A 37 7.94 -3.90 -0.95
CA TYR A 37 7.48 -2.53 -1.16
C TYR A 37 8.18 -1.57 -0.18
N SER A 38 8.58 -0.41 -0.69
CA SER A 38 8.99 0.73 0.13
C SER A 38 7.79 1.44 0.75
N GLY A 39 8.02 2.33 1.71
CA GLY A 39 6.95 3.16 2.28
C GLY A 39 6.24 4.04 1.24
N SER A 40 6.97 4.53 0.25
CA SER A 40 6.42 5.30 -0.87
C SER A 40 5.54 4.43 -1.77
N ASP A 41 5.94 3.18 -2.04
CA ASP A 41 5.13 2.23 -2.81
C ASP A 41 3.82 1.91 -2.10
N LEU A 42 3.86 1.67 -0.78
CA LEU A 42 2.66 1.44 0.03
C LEU A 42 1.73 2.66 0.05
N THR A 43 2.31 3.87 0.11
CA THR A 43 1.54 5.11 0.06
C THR A 43 0.85 5.29 -1.29
N ALA A 44 1.56 5.03 -2.40
CA ALA A 44 1.01 5.07 -3.74
C ALA A 44 -0.10 4.03 -3.91
N LEU A 45 0.12 2.80 -3.41
CA LEU A 45 -0.86 1.73 -3.43
C LEU A 45 -2.14 2.09 -2.67
N ALA A 46 -2.03 2.59 -1.44
CA ALA A 46 -3.18 2.97 -0.63
C ALA A 46 -3.95 4.16 -1.25
N ARG A 47 -3.25 5.12 -1.84
CA ARG A 47 -3.89 6.24 -2.58
C ARG A 47 -4.64 5.75 -3.81
N ASP A 48 -4.04 4.85 -4.58
CA ASP A 48 -4.70 4.28 -5.75
C ASP A 48 -5.93 3.45 -5.37
N ALA A 49 -5.84 2.64 -4.32
CA ALA A 49 -6.94 1.83 -3.81
C ALA A 49 -8.10 2.70 -3.27
N ALA A 50 -7.77 3.83 -2.62
CA ALA A 50 -8.77 4.78 -2.13
C ALA A 50 -9.60 5.44 -3.25
N LEU A 51 -9.08 5.45 -4.48
CA LEU A 51 -9.81 5.91 -5.67
C LEU A 51 -10.66 4.80 -6.31
N GLY A 52 -10.51 3.54 -5.90
CA GLY A 52 -11.30 2.40 -6.39
C GLY A 52 -12.81 2.66 -6.35
N PRO A 53 -13.39 2.99 -5.19
CA PRO A 53 -14.81 3.33 -5.07
C PRO A 53 -15.27 4.47 -6.00
N ILE A 54 -14.41 5.48 -6.24
CA ILE A 54 -14.75 6.64 -7.06
C ILE A 54 -14.79 6.26 -8.55
N ARG A 55 -13.97 5.30 -9.00
CA ARG A 55 -13.92 4.85 -10.40
C ARG A 55 -15.17 4.10 -10.84
N GLU A 56 -15.98 3.63 -9.90
CA GLU A 56 -17.25 2.93 -10.17
C GLU A 56 -18.42 3.89 -10.41
N LEU A 57 -18.26 5.17 -10.05
CA LEU A 57 -19.29 6.18 -10.23
C LEU A 57 -19.40 6.61 -11.69
N SER A 58 -20.64 6.86 -12.13
CA SER A 58 -20.88 7.48 -13.44
C SER A 58 -20.37 8.93 -13.48
N PRO A 59 -20.07 9.49 -14.67
CA PRO A 59 -19.65 10.90 -14.78
C PRO A 59 -20.63 11.91 -14.16
N SER A 60 -21.93 11.60 -14.19
CA SER A 60 -22.98 12.38 -13.53
C SER A 60 -22.91 12.32 -12.01
N GLU A 61 -22.61 11.15 -11.44
CA GLU A 61 -22.46 10.97 -9.99
C GLU A 61 -21.18 11.62 -9.48
N VAL A 62 -20.12 11.65 -10.28
CA VAL A 62 -18.89 12.38 -9.95
C VAL A 62 -19.12 13.90 -9.93
N LYS A 63 -19.92 14.43 -10.88
CA LYS A 63 -20.24 15.88 -10.92
C LYS A 63 -21.07 16.34 -9.73
N CYS A 64 -22.00 15.50 -9.27
CA CYS A 64 -22.85 15.75 -8.11
C CYS A 64 -22.42 14.85 -6.95
N LEU A 65 -21.13 14.86 -6.64
CA LEU A 65 -20.48 13.93 -5.70
C LEU A 65 -21.15 14.00 -4.32
N ASP A 66 -22.05 13.04 -4.09
CA ASP A 66 -22.63 12.77 -2.79
C ASP A 66 -21.75 11.74 -2.11
N ALA A 67 -21.00 12.17 -1.09
CA ALA A 67 -20.09 11.31 -0.35
C ALA A 67 -20.78 10.08 0.25
N SER A 68 -22.10 10.11 0.46
CA SER A 68 -22.87 8.96 0.93
C SER A 68 -23.01 7.85 -0.10
N LYS A 69 -22.86 8.15 -1.39
CA LYS A 69 -22.93 7.18 -2.49
C LYS A 69 -21.61 6.48 -2.75
N VAL A 70 -20.51 6.97 -2.19
CA VAL A 70 -19.19 6.36 -2.35
C VAL A 70 -19.10 5.17 -1.40
N ARG A 71 -18.98 3.96 -1.94
CA ARG A 71 -18.78 2.76 -1.10
C ARG A 71 -17.45 2.85 -0.34
N ARG A 72 -17.35 2.10 0.76
CA ARG A 72 -16.07 1.94 1.48
C ARG A 72 -15.04 1.22 0.61
N ILE A 73 -13.76 1.49 0.88
CA ILE A 73 -12.63 0.76 0.28
C ILE A 73 -12.74 -0.70 0.71
N GLN A 74 -12.48 -1.62 -0.22
CA GLN A 74 -12.51 -3.07 0.00
C GLN A 74 -11.20 -3.70 -0.47
N MET A 75 -10.96 -4.96 -0.11
CA MET A 75 -9.75 -5.67 -0.52
C MET A 75 -9.59 -5.75 -2.05
N ILE A 76 -10.70 -5.82 -2.79
CA ILE A 76 -10.67 -5.82 -4.27
C ILE A 76 -10.02 -4.55 -4.84
N ASP A 77 -10.17 -3.40 -4.20
CA ASP A 77 -9.52 -2.15 -4.64
C ASP A 77 -8.01 -2.27 -4.58
N PHE A 78 -7.49 -2.88 -3.51
CA PHE A 78 -6.07 -3.15 -3.37
C PHE A 78 -5.56 -4.17 -4.38
N LEU A 79 -6.32 -5.24 -4.64
CA LEU A 79 -5.95 -6.24 -5.64
C LEU A 79 -5.87 -5.63 -7.06
N GLU A 80 -6.79 -4.73 -7.41
CA GLU A 80 -6.73 -3.99 -8.67
C GLU A 80 -5.56 -2.99 -8.70
N SER A 81 -5.31 -2.28 -7.61
CA SER A 81 -4.19 -1.35 -7.50
C SER A 81 -2.82 -2.05 -7.58
N LEU A 82 -2.68 -3.25 -7.01
CA LEU A 82 -1.45 -4.06 -7.09
C LEU A 82 -1.08 -4.47 -8.53
N LYS A 83 -2.05 -4.48 -9.46
CA LYS A 83 -1.76 -4.72 -10.88
C LYS A 83 -1.03 -3.54 -11.53
N LYS A 84 -1.24 -2.32 -11.00
CA LYS A 84 -0.77 -1.05 -11.56
C LYS A 84 0.46 -0.53 -10.82
N ILE A 85 0.42 -0.57 -9.49
CA ILE A 85 1.50 -0.13 -8.62
C ILE A 85 2.46 -1.31 -8.43
N ARG A 86 3.70 -1.13 -8.86
CA ARG A 86 4.79 -2.11 -8.68
C ARG A 86 5.76 -1.58 -7.63
N ARG A 87 6.51 -2.48 -6.99
CA ARG A 87 7.65 -2.07 -6.14
C ARG A 87 8.62 -1.23 -6.97
N SER A 88 9.07 -0.12 -6.41
CA SER A 88 10.01 0.79 -7.09
C SER A 88 11.45 0.32 -7.00
N VAL A 89 11.79 -0.47 -5.97
CA VAL A 89 13.16 -0.95 -5.75
C VAL A 89 13.30 -2.39 -6.23
N PRO A 90 14.20 -2.66 -7.20
CA PRO A 90 14.54 -4.01 -7.61
C PRO A 90 15.25 -4.80 -6.50
N PRO A 91 15.07 -6.13 -6.43
CA PRO A 91 15.80 -6.99 -5.49
C PRO A 91 17.32 -6.86 -5.63
N GLU A 92 17.81 -6.75 -6.87
CA GLU A 92 19.24 -6.64 -7.19
C GLU A 92 19.88 -5.38 -6.60
N SER A 93 19.12 -4.30 -6.47
CA SER A 93 19.58 -3.08 -5.82
C SER A 93 19.75 -3.29 -4.32
N LEU A 94 18.85 -4.05 -3.68
CA LEU A 94 18.94 -4.37 -2.25
C LEU A 94 20.17 -5.22 -1.95
N GLU A 95 20.48 -6.23 -2.76
CA GLU A 95 21.67 -7.06 -2.58
C GLU A 95 22.97 -6.24 -2.64
N LYS A 96 23.03 -5.23 -3.50
CA LYS A 96 24.20 -4.32 -3.58
C LYS A 96 24.33 -3.47 -2.31
N TYR A 97 23.22 -2.98 -1.77
CA TYR A 97 23.22 -2.26 -0.50
C TYR A 97 23.58 -3.17 0.68
N ASP A 98 23.08 -4.41 0.73
CA ASP A 98 23.42 -5.36 1.80
C ASP A 98 24.91 -5.72 1.77
N LYS A 99 25.48 -5.96 0.58
CA LYS A 99 26.92 -6.19 0.42
C LYS A 99 27.75 -4.96 0.80
N TRP A 100 27.28 -3.77 0.44
CA TRP A 100 27.93 -2.51 0.81
C TRP A 100 27.88 -2.27 2.33
N ASN A 101 26.73 -2.48 2.97
CA ASN A 101 26.58 -2.41 4.43
C ASN A 101 27.46 -3.43 5.16
N GLN A 102 27.64 -4.63 4.62
CA GLN A 102 28.56 -5.61 5.21
C GLN A 102 30.04 -5.17 5.14
N HIS A 103 30.42 -4.36 4.14
CA HIS A 103 31.79 -3.91 3.97
C HIS A 103 32.09 -2.55 4.61
N TYR A 104 31.09 -1.67 4.70
CA TYR A 104 31.28 -0.26 5.06
C TYR A 104 30.19 0.29 6.01
N GLY A 105 29.23 -0.53 6.46
CA GLY A 105 28.15 -0.08 7.32
C GLY A 105 28.62 0.09 8.77
N ASP A 106 28.35 1.26 9.35
CA ASP A 106 28.55 1.50 10.77
C ASP A 106 27.58 0.64 11.59
N ILE A 107 28.10 -0.43 12.18
CA ILE A 107 27.48 -1.09 13.34
C ILE A 107 27.86 -0.28 14.58
N THR A 108 27.12 0.78 14.86
CA THR A 108 27.19 1.39 16.19
C THR A 108 26.54 0.42 17.19
N THR A 109 27.38 -0.31 17.91
CA THR A 109 27.05 -1.08 19.12
C THR A 109 26.55 -0.20 20.25
#